data_AF-A0A660TVT6-F1
#
_entry.id   AF-A0A660TVT6-F1
#
_cell.length_a   1.000
_cell.length_b   1.000
_cell.length_c   1.000
_cell.angle_alpha   90.00
_cell.angle_beta   90.00
_cell.angle_gamma   90.00
#
_symmetry.space_group_name_H-M   'P 1'
#
loop_
_entity.id
_entity.type
_entity.pdbx_description
1 polymer ?
#
loop_
_entity_poly.entity_id
_entity_poly.type
_entity_poly.pdbx_seq_one_letter_code
_entity_poly.pdbx_strand_id
1 'polypeptide(L)'
;MKKTLLIVMSITIVFLLAGINVAAQGISVQTQDISIIEENDKITVHEDLEIKGTIGSTYKTLSFWIPTGNSNLKISVNSQEINMITPQNQNIYVCNLSGLNISADTLIKVDINYDLKTDTAEFQKTLTYNTSKITVEFNNKQIYTAMNLQKDTTFTIKLVEKETAGITEKPDYSTYYYIIGFLTLIIIVLAYLQVKKPQKQNRAKKHIPQTASEELLTTRKALLLEILKEIEKKHRAKQISEDTYNKLKEHYKQEAVETMKQLDDMKSKIK
;
A
#
# COMPACT_ATOMS: atom_id res chain seq x y z
N MET A 1 -25.82 16.81 4.13
CA MET A 1 -24.88 15.68 3.89
C MET A 1 -24.99 15.05 2.50
N LYS A 2 -26.18 14.89 1.90
CA LYS A 2 -26.32 14.26 0.56
C LYS A 2 -25.70 15.04 -0.62
N LYS A 3 -25.72 16.38 -0.58
CA LYS A 3 -25.17 17.22 -1.67
C LYS A 3 -23.64 17.32 -1.69
N THR A 4 -23.00 17.33 -0.53
CA THR A 4 -21.54 17.32 -0.41
C THR A 4 -20.92 15.97 -0.77
N LEU A 5 -21.61 14.85 -0.48
CA LEU A 5 -21.17 13.52 -0.89
C LEU A 5 -21.16 13.36 -2.42
N LEU A 6 -22.18 13.91 -3.10
CA LEU A 6 -22.33 13.84 -4.56
C LEU A 6 -21.24 14.64 -5.29
N ILE A 7 -20.88 15.82 -4.77
CA ILE A 7 -19.83 16.66 -5.35
C ILE A 7 -18.45 16.00 -5.20
N VAL A 8 -18.16 15.40 -4.05
CA VAL A 8 -16.90 14.68 -3.83
C VAL A 8 -16.82 13.46 -4.76
N MET A 9 -17.92 12.71 -4.92
CA MET A 9 -17.98 11.55 -5.82
C MET A 9 -17.71 11.93 -7.28
N SER A 10 -18.32 13.04 -7.75
CA SER A 10 -18.11 13.56 -9.10
C SER A 10 -16.68 14.03 -9.35
N ILE A 11 -16.03 14.66 -8.36
CA ILE A 11 -14.64 15.11 -8.48
C ILE A 11 -13.67 13.92 -8.53
N THR A 12 -13.93 12.84 -7.78
CA THR A 12 -13.15 11.59 -7.90
C THR A 12 -13.34 10.90 -9.24
N ILE A 13 -14.53 10.94 -9.83
CA ILE A 13 -14.79 10.31 -11.15
C ILE A 13 -14.10 11.11 -12.28
N VAL A 14 -14.05 12.44 -12.18
CA VAL A 14 -13.32 13.27 -13.16
C VAL A 14 -11.80 13.05 -13.05
N PHE A 15 -11.25 12.79 -11.86
CA PHE A 15 -9.85 12.40 -11.70
C PHE A 15 -9.54 10.98 -12.19
N LEU A 16 -10.51 10.06 -12.17
CA LEU A 16 -10.37 8.71 -12.75
C LEU A 16 -10.50 8.69 -14.28
N LEU A 17 -11.17 9.67 -14.89
CA LEU A 17 -11.37 9.78 -16.34
C LEU A 17 -10.30 10.62 -17.05
N ALA A 18 -9.37 11.24 -16.31
CA ALA A 18 -8.08 11.65 -16.85
C ALA A 18 -7.18 10.42 -17.09
N GLY A 19 -7.74 9.40 -17.74
CA GLY A 19 -7.01 8.32 -18.34
C GLY A 19 -6.12 8.91 -19.41
N ILE A 20 -4.85 9.06 -19.03
CA ILE A 20 -3.65 9.12 -19.85
C ILE A 20 -4.00 8.77 -21.31
N ASN A 21 -4.04 9.76 -22.19
CA ASN A 21 -4.05 9.51 -23.63
C ASN A 21 -2.68 8.91 -24.00
N VAL A 22 -2.52 7.61 -23.78
CA VAL A 22 -1.39 6.86 -24.32
C VAL A 22 -1.67 6.76 -25.81
N ALA A 23 -1.05 7.63 -26.60
CA ALA A 23 -0.97 7.44 -28.04
C ALA A 23 -0.45 6.00 -28.26
N ALA A 24 -1.30 5.14 -28.83
CA ALA A 24 -0.95 3.76 -29.07
C ALA A 24 0.27 3.73 -29.99
N GLN A 25 1.44 3.47 -29.40
CA GLN A 25 2.65 3.25 -30.18
C GLN A 25 2.49 1.92 -30.90
N GLY A 26 2.75 1.94 -32.21
CA GLY A 26 2.78 0.73 -33.01
C GLY A 26 3.94 -0.20 -32.70
N ILE A 27 4.84 0.15 -31.78
CA ILE A 27 6.03 -0.63 -31.41
C ILE A 27 6.14 -0.66 -29.89
N SER A 28 6.48 -1.83 -29.36
CA SER A 28 6.73 -2.06 -27.93
C SER A 28 7.98 -2.92 -27.74
N VAL A 29 8.76 -2.63 -26.71
CA VAL A 29 9.90 -3.45 -26.28
C VAL A 29 9.39 -4.38 -25.18
N GLN A 30 9.52 -5.69 -25.38
CA GLN A 30 9.13 -6.69 -24.40
C GLN A 30 10.20 -6.80 -23.30
N THR A 31 11.45 -6.94 -23.71
CA THR A 31 12.59 -6.97 -22.80
C THR A 31 13.71 -6.10 -23.36
N GLN A 32 14.42 -5.45 -22.45
CA GLN A 32 15.68 -4.78 -22.71
C GLN A 32 16.65 -5.18 -21.61
N ASP A 33 17.66 -5.96 -21.96
CA ASP A 33 18.71 -6.37 -21.04
C ASP A 33 20.00 -5.63 -21.42
N ILE A 34 20.58 -4.92 -20.47
CA ILE A 34 21.75 -4.06 -20.66
C ILE A 34 22.88 -4.62 -19.80
N SER A 35 23.94 -5.07 -20.44
CA SER A 35 25.17 -5.53 -19.79
C SER A 35 26.26 -4.48 -19.96
N ILE A 36 26.79 -4.00 -18.85
CA ILE A 36 27.87 -3.02 -18.80
C ILE A 36 29.08 -3.72 -18.19
N ILE A 37 30.18 -3.78 -18.93
CA ILE A 37 31.42 -4.42 -18.50
C ILE A 37 32.52 -3.37 -18.51
N GLU A 38 33.22 -3.25 -17.39
CA GLU A 38 34.42 -2.45 -17.25
C GLU A 38 35.64 -3.39 -17.24
N GLU A 39 36.47 -3.32 -18.28
CA GLU A 39 37.68 -4.12 -18.40
C GLU A 39 38.77 -3.33 -19.13
N ASN A 40 40.03 -3.43 -18.68
CA ASN A 40 41.19 -2.84 -19.34
C ASN A 40 41.04 -1.33 -19.65
N ASP A 41 40.62 -0.54 -18.65
CA ASP A 41 40.34 0.89 -18.80
C ASP A 41 39.33 1.18 -19.93
N LYS A 42 38.29 0.36 -20.05
CA LYS A 42 37.25 0.53 -21.06
C LYS A 42 35.91 0.07 -20.53
N ILE A 43 34.87 0.87 -20.74
CA ILE A 43 33.49 0.51 -20.40
C ILE A 43 32.77 0.15 -21.70
N THR A 44 32.43 -1.12 -21.86
CA THR A 44 31.65 -1.63 -23.00
C THR A 44 30.22 -1.91 -22.56
N VAL A 45 29.27 -1.45 -23.37
CA VAL A 45 27.83 -1.65 -23.16
C VAL A 45 27.28 -2.53 -24.26
N HIS A 46 26.59 -3.58 -23.86
CA HIS A 46 25.82 -4.47 -24.71
C HIS A 46 24.35 -4.36 -24.32
N GLU A 47 23.46 -4.09 -25.28
CA GLU A 47 22.02 -4.07 -25.07
C GLU A 47 21.34 -5.08 -25.99
N ASP A 48 20.56 -5.97 -25.38
CA ASP A 48 19.70 -6.93 -26.06
C ASP A 48 18.24 -6.47 -25.92
N LEU A 49 17.58 -6.23 -27.05
CA LEU A 49 16.18 -5.81 -27.08
C LEU A 49 15.33 -6.80 -27.86
N GLU A 50 14.21 -7.20 -27.25
CA GLU A 50 13.14 -7.92 -27.93
C GLU A 50 11.99 -6.97 -28.22
N ILE A 51 11.80 -6.62 -29.49
CA ILE A 51 10.83 -5.65 -29.94
C ILE A 51 9.67 -6.37 -30.63
N LYS A 52 8.45 -5.99 -30.28
CA LYS A 52 7.22 -6.47 -30.91
C LYS A 52 6.42 -5.32 -31.50
N GLY A 53 6.08 -5.46 -32.77
CA GLY A 53 5.14 -4.59 -33.45
C GLY A 53 3.69 -4.87 -33.07
N THR A 54 2.93 -3.83 -32.76
CA THR A 54 1.54 -3.91 -32.24
C THR A 54 0.48 -3.45 -33.25
N ILE A 55 0.85 -2.88 -34.40
CA ILE A 55 -0.09 -2.36 -35.41
C ILE A 55 0.34 -2.80 -36.82
N GLY A 56 -0.62 -3.31 -37.59
CA GLY A 56 -0.51 -4.06 -38.86
C GLY A 56 0.19 -3.40 -40.06
N SER A 57 1.44 -2.98 -39.93
CA SER A 57 2.27 -2.51 -41.05
C SER A 57 3.72 -2.97 -40.93
N THR A 58 4.45 -2.96 -42.05
CA THR A 58 5.89 -3.24 -42.06
C THR A 58 6.66 -2.07 -41.45
N TYR A 59 7.52 -2.35 -40.46
CA TYR A 59 8.35 -1.32 -39.86
C TYR A 59 9.56 -1.04 -40.75
N LYS A 60 9.64 0.20 -41.26
CA LYS A 60 10.76 0.63 -42.13
C LYS A 60 11.94 1.20 -41.36
N THR A 61 11.72 1.61 -40.11
CA THR A 61 12.74 2.27 -39.28
C THR A 61 12.56 1.93 -37.81
N LEU A 62 13.67 1.81 -37.09
CA LEU A 62 13.71 1.80 -35.62
C LEU A 62 14.60 2.92 -35.12
N SER A 63 14.34 3.42 -33.92
CA SER A 63 15.08 4.52 -33.32
C SER A 63 15.54 4.13 -31.91
N PHE A 64 16.82 4.36 -31.62
CA PHE A 64 17.43 4.04 -30.33
C PHE A 64 18.14 5.26 -29.77
N TRP A 65 17.93 5.53 -28.49
CA TRP A 65 18.70 6.53 -27.78
C TRP A 65 20.00 5.89 -27.28
N ILE A 66 21.15 6.49 -27.52
CA ILE A 66 22.48 6.05 -27.12
C ILE A 66 23.14 7.21 -26.37
N PRO A 67 23.82 6.98 -25.22
CA PRO A 67 24.48 8.03 -24.45
C PRO A 67 25.44 8.88 -25.27
N THR A 68 25.56 10.17 -24.93
CA THR A 68 26.57 11.06 -25.51
C THR A 68 27.98 10.55 -25.23
N GLY A 69 28.92 10.82 -26.14
CA GLY A 69 30.32 10.44 -25.96
C GLY A 69 30.60 8.95 -26.12
N ASN A 70 29.65 8.20 -26.69
CA ASN A 70 29.88 6.82 -27.10
C ASN A 70 30.89 6.73 -28.26
N SER A 71 31.52 5.57 -28.38
CA SER A 71 32.37 5.21 -29.51
C SER A 71 32.10 3.76 -29.94
N ASN A 72 32.54 3.39 -31.15
CA ASN A 72 32.39 2.04 -31.70
C ASN A 72 30.95 1.49 -31.71
N LEU A 73 29.95 2.37 -31.87
CA LEU A 73 28.55 1.99 -31.93
C LEU A 73 28.27 1.04 -33.11
N LYS A 74 27.67 -0.11 -32.80
CA LYS A 74 27.16 -1.10 -33.76
C LYS A 74 25.76 -1.49 -33.35
N ILE A 75 24.85 -1.53 -34.32
CA ILE A 75 23.46 -1.97 -34.11
C ILE A 75 23.17 -3.08 -35.11
N SER A 76 22.75 -4.23 -34.60
CA SER A 76 22.32 -5.38 -35.40
C SER A 76 20.84 -5.64 -35.15
N VAL A 77 20.13 -6.03 -36.21
CA VAL A 77 18.72 -6.42 -36.15
C VAL A 77 18.61 -7.81 -36.75
N ASN A 78 18.09 -8.76 -35.98
CA ASN A 78 18.05 -10.19 -36.34
C ASN A 78 19.41 -10.70 -36.86
N SER A 79 20.48 -10.36 -36.13
CA SER A 79 21.88 -10.72 -36.45
C SER A 79 22.43 -10.13 -37.75
N GLN A 80 21.76 -9.16 -38.37
CA GLN A 80 22.29 -8.39 -39.49
C GLN A 80 22.64 -6.97 -39.03
N GLU A 81 23.88 -6.55 -39.26
CA GLU A 81 24.32 -5.19 -38.96
C GLU A 81 23.58 -4.19 -39.86
N ILE A 82 23.02 -3.13 -39.26
CA ILE A 82 22.16 -2.17 -39.96
C ILE A 82 22.85 -0.82 -40.09
N ASN A 83 22.77 -0.27 -41.31
CA ASN A 83 23.23 1.09 -41.56
C ASN A 83 22.37 2.11 -40.79
N MET A 84 23.05 2.92 -39.98
CA MET A 84 22.46 4.01 -39.23
C MET A 84 22.30 5.23 -40.14
N ILE A 85 21.10 5.81 -40.18
CA ILE A 85 20.77 6.83 -41.18
C ILE A 85 21.30 8.21 -40.78
N THR A 86 21.31 8.59 -39.47
CA THR A 86 21.92 9.79 -38.85
C THR A 86 21.31 9.98 -37.44
N PRO A 87 22.01 10.61 -36.46
CA PRO A 87 21.37 11.06 -35.22
C PRO A 87 20.41 12.24 -35.46
N GLN A 88 19.10 12.08 -35.19
CA GLN A 88 18.13 13.20 -35.31
C GLN A 88 18.37 14.30 -34.27
N ASN A 89 18.88 13.93 -33.08
CA ASN A 89 19.16 14.80 -31.93
C ASN A 89 20.29 14.20 -31.10
N GLN A 90 21.56 14.26 -31.56
CA GLN A 90 22.84 13.79 -30.97
C GLN A 90 22.92 12.37 -30.33
N ASN A 91 21.86 11.88 -29.71
CA ASN A 91 21.73 10.61 -28.99
C ASN A 91 20.71 9.66 -29.63
N ILE A 92 19.79 10.13 -30.49
CA ILE A 92 18.80 9.23 -31.12
C ILE A 92 19.28 8.79 -32.50
N TYR A 93 19.65 7.52 -32.64
CA TYR A 93 20.07 6.89 -33.89
C TYR A 93 18.88 6.20 -34.56
N VAL A 94 18.69 6.45 -35.85
CA VAL A 94 17.63 5.83 -36.66
C VAL A 94 18.22 4.75 -37.56
N CYS A 95 17.74 3.51 -37.44
CA CYS A 95 18.15 2.36 -38.23
C CYS A 95 17.19 2.14 -39.41
N ASN A 96 17.72 1.91 -40.61
CA ASN A 96 16.91 1.59 -41.79
C ASN A 96 16.60 0.09 -41.85
N LEU A 97 15.32 -0.27 -41.77
CA LEU A 97 14.85 -1.66 -41.88
C LEU A 97 14.25 -1.97 -43.26
N SER A 98 14.34 -1.09 -44.25
CA SER A 98 13.66 -1.28 -45.54
C SER A 98 14.09 -2.55 -46.30
N GLY A 99 15.26 -3.13 -45.97
CA GLY A 99 15.72 -4.42 -46.49
C GLY A 99 15.30 -5.64 -45.65
N LEU A 100 14.72 -5.42 -44.48
CA LEU A 100 14.25 -6.44 -43.54
C LEU A 100 12.72 -6.43 -43.57
N ASN A 101 12.10 -7.45 -44.16
CA ASN A 101 10.65 -7.58 -44.24
C ASN A 101 10.03 -7.89 -42.87
N ILE A 102 10.05 -6.92 -41.96
CA ILE A 102 9.58 -7.07 -40.59
C ILE A 102 8.07 -6.77 -40.54
N SER A 103 7.26 -7.81 -40.46
CA SER A 103 5.80 -7.72 -40.29
C SER A 103 5.40 -7.36 -38.85
N ALA A 104 4.16 -6.85 -38.72
CA ALA A 104 3.49 -6.77 -37.43
C ALA A 104 3.40 -8.17 -36.78
N ASP A 105 3.42 -8.21 -35.44
CA ASP A 105 3.50 -9.43 -34.61
C ASP A 105 4.79 -10.27 -34.69
N THR A 106 5.75 -9.93 -35.55
CA THR A 106 7.07 -10.59 -35.53
C THR A 106 7.91 -10.06 -34.37
N LEU A 107 8.53 -11.00 -33.62
CA LEU A 107 9.54 -10.66 -32.63
C LEU A 107 10.83 -10.26 -33.35
N ILE A 108 11.31 -9.05 -33.08
CA ILE A 108 12.52 -8.48 -33.64
C ILE A 108 13.57 -8.49 -32.54
N LYS A 109 14.72 -9.11 -32.80
CA LYS A 109 15.86 -9.05 -31.89
C LYS A 109 16.78 -7.94 -32.34
N VAL A 110 17.19 -7.09 -31.41
CA VAL A 110 18.13 -6.00 -31.67
C VAL A 110 19.27 -6.08 -30.68
N ASP A 111 20.48 -6.10 -31.20
CA ASP A 111 21.72 -6.11 -30.43
C ASP A 111 22.41 -4.76 -30.65
N ILE A 112 22.66 -4.01 -29.58
CA ILE A 112 23.34 -2.72 -29.62
C ILE A 112 24.62 -2.83 -28.81
N ASN A 113 25.75 -2.50 -29.44
CA ASN A 113 27.06 -2.52 -28.81
C ASN A 113 27.72 -1.17 -28.96
N TYR A 114 28.26 -0.62 -27.87
CA TYR A 114 29.04 0.61 -27.91
C TYR A 114 29.95 0.73 -26.69
N ASP A 115 30.93 1.61 -26.79
CA ASP A 115 31.87 1.90 -25.72
C ASP A 115 31.59 3.28 -25.13
N LEU A 116 31.61 3.37 -23.81
CA LEU A 116 31.56 4.62 -23.06
C LEU A 116 32.98 5.09 -22.70
N LYS A 117 33.09 6.35 -22.30
CA LYS A 117 34.35 6.87 -21.78
C LYS A 117 34.73 6.18 -20.48
N THR A 118 36.02 6.02 -20.27
CA THR A 118 36.62 5.32 -19.12
C THR A 118 36.36 5.99 -17.78
N ASP A 119 36.00 7.29 -17.78
CA ASP A 119 35.68 8.09 -16.61
C ASP A 119 34.17 8.18 -16.31
N THR A 120 33.35 7.34 -16.97
CA THR A 120 31.89 7.39 -16.84
C THR A 120 31.41 6.84 -15.50
N ALA A 121 31.12 7.72 -14.55
CA ALA A 121 30.59 7.33 -13.24
C ALA A 121 29.08 7.01 -13.23
N GLU A 122 28.33 7.47 -14.23
CA GLU A 122 26.89 7.32 -14.30
C GLU A 122 26.45 6.88 -15.70
N PHE A 123 25.63 5.83 -15.76
CA PHE A 123 24.95 5.39 -16.96
C PHE A 123 23.56 6.02 -17.03
N GLN A 124 23.29 6.78 -18.10
CA GLN A 124 21.98 7.37 -18.37
C GLN A 124 21.37 6.71 -19.60
N LYS A 125 20.06 6.46 -19.59
CA LYS A 125 19.33 5.96 -20.76
C LYS A 125 17.92 6.55 -20.82
N THR A 126 17.50 6.94 -22.01
CA THR A 126 16.12 7.33 -22.33
C THR A 126 15.47 6.28 -23.22
N LEU A 127 14.27 5.85 -22.88
CA LEU A 127 13.53 4.84 -23.66
C LEU A 127 12.85 5.48 -24.88
N THR A 128 13.08 4.93 -26.07
CA THR A 128 12.42 5.40 -27.30
C THR A 128 11.04 4.79 -27.53
N TYR A 129 10.72 3.70 -26.82
CA TYR A 129 9.47 2.95 -26.91
C TYR A 129 8.96 2.53 -25.52
N ASN A 130 7.68 2.20 -25.43
CA ASN A 130 7.13 1.55 -24.24
C ASN A 130 7.85 0.21 -24.01
N THR A 131 8.32 -0.02 -22.77
CA THR A 131 9.18 -1.17 -22.42
C THR A 131 8.59 -1.94 -21.26
N SER A 132 8.25 -3.22 -21.46
CA SER A 132 7.62 -4.05 -20.43
C SER A 132 8.58 -4.40 -19.29
N LYS A 133 9.85 -4.69 -19.61
CA LYS A 133 10.88 -4.99 -18.61
C LYS A 133 12.24 -4.48 -19.07
N ILE A 134 12.99 -3.90 -18.13
CA ILE A 134 14.40 -3.58 -18.31
C ILE A 134 15.24 -4.17 -17.19
N THR A 135 16.40 -4.70 -17.54
CA THR A 135 17.43 -5.18 -16.61
C THR A 135 18.75 -4.50 -16.96
N VAL A 136 19.49 -4.05 -15.95
CA VAL A 136 20.86 -3.54 -16.14
C VAL A 136 21.79 -4.28 -15.21
N GLU A 137 22.83 -4.85 -15.79
CA GLU A 137 23.92 -5.53 -15.13
C GLU A 137 25.21 -4.73 -15.31
N PHE A 138 26.01 -4.64 -14.25
CA PHE A 138 27.34 -4.05 -14.27
C PHE A 138 28.33 -5.06 -13.70
N ASN A 139 29.37 -5.41 -14.47
CA ASN A 139 30.35 -6.45 -14.14
C ASN A 139 29.66 -7.75 -13.65
N ASN A 140 28.68 -8.22 -14.43
CA ASN A 140 27.88 -9.43 -14.19
C ASN A 140 27.03 -9.39 -12.90
N LYS A 141 26.80 -8.20 -12.34
CA LYS A 141 25.93 -7.99 -11.19
C LYS A 141 24.75 -7.12 -11.59
N GLN A 142 23.55 -7.64 -11.39
CA GLN A 142 22.32 -6.88 -11.59
C GLN A 142 22.25 -5.68 -10.64
N ILE A 143 22.19 -4.48 -11.18
CA ILE A 143 22.15 -3.21 -10.43
C ILE A 143 20.83 -2.46 -10.56
N TYR A 144 20.03 -2.76 -11.59
CA TYR A 144 18.76 -2.12 -11.83
C TYR A 144 17.76 -3.03 -12.54
N THR A 145 16.51 -2.97 -12.11
CA THR A 145 15.38 -3.56 -12.82
C THR A 145 14.17 -2.67 -12.68
N ALA A 146 13.42 -2.55 -13.77
CA ALA A 146 12.13 -1.87 -13.78
C ALA A 146 11.18 -2.54 -14.76
N MET A 147 9.88 -2.32 -14.54
CA MET A 147 8.80 -2.91 -15.33
C MET A 147 7.80 -1.84 -15.76
N ASN A 148 7.11 -2.09 -16.87
CA ASN A 148 6.02 -1.26 -17.42
C ASN A 148 6.41 0.21 -17.62
N LEU A 149 7.59 0.45 -18.17
CA LEU A 149 8.11 1.78 -18.43
C LEU A 149 7.48 2.39 -19.70
N GLN A 150 7.09 3.65 -19.61
CA GLN A 150 6.57 4.38 -20.75
C GLN A 150 7.71 4.94 -21.62
N LYS A 151 7.43 5.17 -22.89
CA LYS A 151 8.31 5.92 -23.79
C LYS A 151 8.73 7.26 -23.15
N ASP A 152 9.94 7.69 -23.49
CA ASP A 152 10.61 8.91 -23.02
C ASP A 152 10.96 8.88 -21.51
N THR A 153 10.72 7.76 -20.82
CA THR A 153 11.25 7.56 -19.47
C THR A 153 12.77 7.59 -19.51
N THR A 154 13.38 8.41 -18.66
CA THR A 154 14.82 8.52 -18.51
C THR A 154 15.22 8.04 -17.12
N PHE A 155 16.24 7.21 -17.04
CA PHE A 155 16.82 6.76 -15.78
C PHE A 155 18.33 6.94 -15.79
N THR A 156 18.89 7.15 -14.60
CA THR A 156 20.32 7.30 -14.38
C THR A 156 20.75 6.36 -13.26
N ILE A 157 21.82 5.61 -13.50
CA ILE A 157 22.35 4.60 -12.59
C ILE A 157 23.83 4.91 -12.35
N LYS A 158 24.28 4.84 -11.10
CA LYS A 158 25.70 5.02 -10.77
C LYS A 158 26.46 3.72 -11.02
N LEU A 159 27.50 3.78 -11.84
CA LEU A 159 28.47 2.70 -12.07
C LEU A 159 29.53 2.81 -10.97
N VAL A 160 29.30 2.16 -9.83
CA VAL A 160 30.28 2.14 -8.73
C VAL A 160 30.72 0.71 -8.52
N GLU A 161 32.01 0.47 -8.70
CA GLU A 161 32.68 -0.72 -8.20
C GLU A 161 32.63 -0.68 -6.66
N LYS A 162 31.62 -1.32 -6.08
CA LYS A 162 31.60 -1.56 -4.63
C LYS A 162 32.38 -2.84 -4.35
N GLU A 163 33.70 -2.72 -4.21
CA GLU A 163 34.40 -3.63 -3.31
C GLU A 163 33.83 -3.44 -1.90
N THR A 164 33.34 -4.54 -1.32
CA THR A 164 32.88 -4.68 0.08
C THR A 164 31.70 -3.80 0.52
N ALA A 165 30.53 -4.42 0.62
CA ALA A 165 29.81 -4.62 1.88
C ALA A 165 28.45 -5.23 1.58
N GLY A 166 28.08 -6.23 2.37
CA GLY A 166 26.90 -7.06 2.19
C GLY A 166 25.62 -6.26 1.95
N ILE A 167 24.70 -6.94 1.28
CA ILE A 167 23.25 -6.83 1.46
C ILE A 167 22.80 -5.40 1.76
N THR A 168 22.72 -4.56 0.73
CA THR A 168 21.78 -3.43 0.77
C THR A 168 20.63 -3.79 -0.14
N GLU A 169 19.83 -4.74 0.31
CA GLU A 169 18.40 -4.74 -0.02
C GLU A 169 17.91 -3.32 0.32
N LYS A 170 17.63 -2.52 -0.71
CA LYS A 170 16.83 -1.32 -0.51
C LYS A 170 15.56 -1.83 0.18
N PRO A 171 15.20 -1.35 1.38
CA PRO A 171 13.99 -1.80 2.03
C PRO A 171 12.85 -1.49 1.06
N ASP A 172 12.19 -2.55 0.58
CA ASP A 172 11.04 -2.41 -0.28
C ASP A 172 9.93 -1.75 0.55
N TYR A 173 9.83 -0.42 0.43
CA TYR A 173 8.85 0.39 1.14
C TYR A 173 7.41 0.02 0.72
N SER A 174 7.23 -0.78 -0.34
CA SER A 174 5.91 -1.31 -0.73
C SER A 174 5.27 -2.08 0.41
N THR A 175 6.04 -2.91 1.13
CA THR A 175 5.56 -3.68 2.28
C THR A 175 5.18 -2.75 3.44
N TYR A 176 5.93 -1.66 3.64
CA TYR A 176 5.61 -0.66 4.65
C TYR A 176 4.28 0.05 4.36
N TYR A 177 3.97 0.35 3.10
CA TYR A 177 2.67 0.93 2.74
C TYR A 177 1.50 -0.04 3.01
N TYR A 178 1.68 -1.34 2.78
CA TYR A 178 0.66 -2.34 3.14
C TYR A 178 0.49 -2.47 4.66
N ILE A 179 1.58 -2.45 5.43
CA ILE A 179 1.53 -2.51 6.90
C ILE A 179 0.86 -1.26 7.48
N ILE A 180 1.21 -0.06 6.99
CA ILE A 180 0.60 1.21 7.41
C ILE A 180 -0.88 1.26 7.01
N GLY A 181 -1.23 0.76 5.82
CA GLY A 181 -2.62 0.64 5.37
C GLY A 181 -3.45 -0.31 6.24
N PHE A 182 -2.87 -1.44 6.64
CA PHE A 182 -3.53 -2.39 7.54
C PHE A 182 -3.71 -1.81 8.95
N LEU A 183 -2.70 -1.10 9.47
CA LEU A 183 -2.76 -0.45 10.79
C LEU A 183 -3.83 0.64 10.82
N THR A 184 -3.93 1.47 9.78
CA THR A 184 -4.95 2.51 9.68
C THR A 184 -6.36 1.91 9.55
N LEU A 185 -6.52 0.81 8.81
CA LEU A 185 -7.79 0.09 8.73
C LEU A 185 -8.24 -0.47 10.10
N ILE A 186 -7.32 -1.04 10.88
CA ILE A 186 -7.60 -1.50 12.25
C ILE A 186 -8.05 -0.32 13.13
N ILE A 187 -7.39 0.83 13.06
CA ILE A 187 -7.77 2.01 13.84
C ILE A 187 -9.18 2.50 13.45
N ILE A 188 -9.52 2.52 12.15
CA ILE A 188 -10.85 2.89 11.66
C ILE A 188 -11.91 1.89 12.16
N VAL A 189 -11.62 0.58 12.11
CA VAL A 189 -12.53 -0.47 12.61
C VAL A 189 -12.72 -0.35 14.13
N LEU A 190 -11.65 -0.10 14.90
CA LEU A 190 -11.72 0.13 16.34
C LEU A 190 -12.50 1.40 16.69
N ALA A 191 -12.30 2.50 15.96
CA ALA A 191 -13.08 3.72 16.12
C ALA A 191 -14.56 3.47 15.82
N TYR A 192 -14.86 2.72 14.75
CA TYR A 192 -16.23 2.36 14.40
C TYR A 192 -16.89 1.43 15.43
N LEU A 193 -16.12 0.49 15.99
CA LEU A 193 -16.56 -0.39 17.09
C LEU A 193 -16.75 0.39 18.40
N GLN A 194 -15.99 1.46 18.65
CA GLN A 194 -16.24 2.34 19.81
C GLN A 194 -17.48 3.20 19.63
N VAL A 195 -17.80 3.63 18.41
CA VAL A 195 -19.06 4.33 18.10
C VAL A 195 -20.26 3.37 18.18
N LYS A 196 -20.06 2.08 17.87
CA LYS A 196 -21.08 1.03 17.99
C LYS A 196 -21.14 0.34 19.34
N LYS A 197 -20.14 0.51 20.22
CA LYS A 197 -20.34 0.17 21.63
C LYS A 197 -21.51 1.04 22.07
N PRO A 198 -22.60 0.45 22.61
CA PRO A 198 -23.61 1.26 23.25
C PRO A 198 -22.84 2.06 24.28
N GLN A 199 -22.77 3.37 24.03
CA GLN A 199 -22.36 4.36 25.00
C GLN A 199 -22.99 3.88 26.29
N LYS A 200 -22.19 3.45 27.27
CA LYS A 200 -22.70 3.25 28.63
C LYS A 200 -23.35 4.57 28.94
N GLN A 201 -24.68 4.58 28.85
CA GLN A 201 -25.53 5.71 29.13
C GLN A 201 -25.36 5.95 30.63
N ASN A 202 -24.27 6.62 30.99
CA ASN A 202 -24.32 7.49 32.13
C ASN A 202 -25.39 8.51 31.78
N ARG A 203 -26.54 8.35 32.46
CA ARG A 203 -27.81 9.10 32.35
C ARG A 203 -28.88 8.49 31.44
N ALA A 204 -29.26 7.25 31.71
CA ALA A 204 -30.69 6.92 31.66
C ALA A 204 -31.34 7.42 32.96
N LYS A 205 -31.89 8.65 32.94
CA LYS A 205 -33.06 8.96 33.77
C LYS A 205 -34.12 7.95 33.36
N LYS A 206 -34.17 6.79 34.04
CA LYS A 206 -35.33 5.92 33.97
C LYS A 206 -36.49 6.72 34.52
N HIS A 207 -37.35 7.15 33.62
CA HIS A 207 -38.69 7.59 33.93
C HIS A 207 -39.40 6.38 34.55
N ILE A 208 -39.34 6.25 35.88
CA ILE A 208 -40.13 5.26 36.62
C ILE A 208 -41.58 5.76 36.55
N PRO A 209 -42.54 4.94 36.07
CA PRO A 209 -43.95 5.25 36.21
C PRO A 209 -44.25 5.35 37.71
N GLN A 210 -44.67 6.53 38.16
CA GLN A 210 -44.80 6.94 39.57
C GLN A 210 -45.76 6.11 40.43
N THR A 211 -46.41 5.08 39.88
CA THR A 211 -47.47 4.33 40.57
C THR A 211 -47.13 2.88 40.90
N ALA A 212 -46.00 2.34 40.43
CA ALA A 212 -45.60 0.95 40.75
C ALA A 212 -44.56 0.85 41.88
N SER A 213 -44.10 1.98 42.44
CA SER A 213 -42.81 2.00 43.15
C SER A 213 -42.89 1.92 44.68
N GLU A 214 -43.97 2.36 45.34
CA GLU A 214 -43.97 2.41 46.81
C GLU A 214 -44.21 1.04 47.44
N GLU A 215 -45.23 0.30 47.00
CA GLU A 215 -45.52 -1.05 47.51
C GLU A 215 -44.38 -2.05 47.22
N LEU A 216 -43.76 -1.94 46.05
CA LEU A 216 -42.60 -2.77 45.70
C LEU A 216 -41.39 -2.46 46.60
N LEU A 217 -41.12 -1.19 46.87
CA LEU A 217 -39.98 -0.79 47.71
C LEU A 217 -40.22 -1.09 49.20
N THR A 218 -41.46 -0.97 49.70
CA THR A 218 -41.79 -1.34 51.09
C THR A 218 -41.72 -2.85 51.28
N THR A 219 -42.23 -3.65 50.34
CA THR A 219 -42.13 -5.11 50.37
C THR A 219 -40.67 -5.56 50.27
N ARG A 220 -39.89 -4.94 49.38
CA ARG A 220 -38.45 -5.21 49.24
C ARG A 220 -37.69 -4.89 50.52
N LYS A 221 -38.01 -3.78 51.20
CA LYS A 221 -37.43 -3.43 52.50
C LYS A 221 -37.74 -4.48 53.57
N ALA A 222 -38.98 -4.98 53.63
CA ALA A 222 -39.37 -6.03 54.58
C ALA A 222 -38.59 -7.33 54.34
N LEU A 223 -38.51 -7.78 53.08
CA LEU A 223 -37.77 -8.98 52.71
C LEU A 223 -36.26 -8.87 53.01
N LEU A 224 -35.65 -7.72 52.74
CA LEU A 224 -34.22 -7.51 53.02
C LEU A 224 -33.93 -7.54 54.53
N LEU A 225 -34.82 -7.02 55.36
CA LEU A 225 -34.70 -7.09 56.82
C LEU A 225 -34.88 -8.52 57.35
N GLU A 226 -35.79 -9.29 56.75
CA GLU A 226 -35.99 -10.69 57.08
C GLU A 226 -34.75 -11.54 56.73
N ILE A 227 -34.19 -11.33 55.53
CA ILE A 227 -32.95 -11.99 55.09
C ILE A 227 -31.78 -11.65 56.02
N LEU A 228 -31.62 -10.38 56.42
CA LEU A 228 -30.58 -9.98 57.38
C LEU A 228 -30.74 -10.67 58.74
N LYS A 229 -31.98 -10.81 59.21
CA LYS A 229 -32.29 -11.51 60.47
C LYS A 229 -32.04 -13.02 60.35
N GLU A 230 -32.33 -13.62 59.21
CA GLU A 230 -32.07 -15.04 58.96
C GLU A 230 -30.56 -15.33 58.88
N ILE A 231 -29.79 -14.46 58.23
CA ILE A 231 -28.32 -14.54 58.17
C ILE A 231 -27.72 -14.46 59.59
N GLU A 232 -28.23 -13.56 60.44
CA GLU A 232 -27.79 -13.47 61.83
C GLU A 232 -28.16 -14.72 62.65
N LYS A 233 -29.35 -15.29 62.43
CA LYS A 233 -29.76 -16.55 63.08
C LYS A 233 -28.88 -17.73 62.67
N LYS A 234 -28.56 -17.86 61.37
CA LYS A 234 -27.68 -18.91 60.84
C LYS A 234 -26.25 -18.79 61.36
N HIS A 235 -25.75 -17.56 61.54
CA HIS A 235 -24.46 -17.29 62.15
C HIS A 235 -24.42 -17.66 63.65
N ARG A 236 -25.42 -17.24 64.43
CA ARG A 236 -25.52 -17.62 65.86
C ARG A 236 -25.65 -19.13 66.07
N ALA A 237 -26.31 -19.82 65.14
CA ALA A 237 -26.40 -21.29 65.11
C ALA A 237 -25.11 -21.98 64.61
N LYS A 238 -24.04 -21.22 64.31
CA LYS A 238 -22.76 -21.69 63.72
C LYS A 238 -22.91 -22.46 62.40
N GLN A 239 -24.00 -22.23 61.67
CA GLN A 239 -24.27 -22.88 60.38
C GLN A 239 -23.52 -22.22 59.22
N ILE A 240 -23.04 -20.99 59.40
CA ILE A 240 -22.23 -20.26 58.43
C ILE A 240 -20.97 -19.72 59.13
N SER A 241 -19.86 -19.64 58.38
CA SER A 241 -18.60 -19.12 58.89
C SER A 241 -18.66 -17.60 59.14
N GLU A 242 -17.81 -17.09 60.04
CA GLU A 242 -17.71 -15.66 60.37
C GLU A 242 -17.43 -14.80 59.11
N ASP A 243 -16.55 -15.26 58.24
CA ASP A 243 -16.21 -14.56 56.99
C ASP A 243 -17.39 -14.51 56.01
N THR A 244 -18.14 -15.61 55.93
CA THR A 244 -19.35 -15.67 55.08
C THR A 244 -20.46 -14.78 55.66
N TYR A 245 -20.62 -14.75 56.98
CA TYR A 245 -21.56 -13.88 57.67
C TYR A 245 -21.27 -12.40 57.41
N ASN A 246 -20.02 -11.98 57.60
CA ASN A 246 -19.65 -10.56 57.45
C ASN A 246 -19.85 -10.06 56.01
N LYS A 247 -19.53 -10.88 55.00
CA LYS A 247 -19.76 -10.53 53.59
C LYS A 247 -21.23 -10.44 53.24
N LEU A 248 -22.05 -11.41 53.67
CA LEU A 248 -23.49 -11.41 53.38
C LEU A 248 -24.19 -10.26 54.12
N LYS A 249 -23.86 -10.05 55.40
CA LYS A 249 -24.43 -8.97 56.21
C LYS A 249 -24.14 -7.60 55.60
N GLU A 250 -22.91 -7.35 55.18
CA GLU A 250 -22.53 -6.06 54.59
C GLU A 250 -23.24 -5.82 53.26
N HIS A 251 -23.31 -6.84 52.38
CA HIS A 251 -24.02 -6.75 51.11
C HIS A 251 -25.51 -6.41 51.29
N TYR A 252 -26.24 -7.19 52.10
CA TYR A 252 -27.67 -6.97 52.29
C TYR A 252 -27.98 -5.71 53.12
N LYS A 253 -27.07 -5.28 53.99
CA LYS A 253 -27.19 -3.99 54.70
C LYS A 253 -27.08 -2.82 53.74
N GLN A 254 -26.16 -2.87 52.78
CA GLN A 254 -26.02 -1.82 51.76
C GLN A 254 -27.26 -1.75 50.87
N GLU A 255 -27.79 -2.89 50.41
CA GLU A 255 -29.04 -2.93 49.65
C GLU A 255 -30.24 -2.41 50.45
N ALA A 256 -30.32 -2.71 51.76
CA ALA A 256 -31.38 -2.20 52.62
C ALA A 256 -31.30 -0.67 52.79
N VAL A 257 -30.09 -0.12 52.98
CA VAL A 257 -29.85 1.33 53.09
C VAL A 257 -30.20 2.03 51.78
N GLU A 258 -29.81 1.47 50.63
CA GLU A 258 -30.14 2.04 49.32
C GLU A 258 -31.65 2.02 49.06
N THR A 259 -32.33 0.92 49.42
CA THR A 259 -33.79 0.81 49.32
C THR A 259 -34.51 1.82 50.24
N MET A 260 -34.01 2.05 51.46
CA MET A 260 -34.54 3.08 52.36
C MET A 260 -34.33 4.49 51.80
N LYS A 261 -33.15 4.78 51.25
CA LYS A 261 -32.86 6.07 50.63
C LYS A 261 -33.80 6.34 49.44
N GLN A 262 -34.07 5.32 48.63
CA GLN A 262 -35.03 5.43 47.53
C GLN A 262 -36.47 5.67 48.02
N LEU A 263 -36.87 5.05 49.14
CA LEU A 263 -38.16 5.32 49.79
C LEU A 263 -38.25 6.76 50.33
N ASP A 264 -37.20 7.26 50.98
CA ASP A 264 -37.18 8.61 51.56
C ASP A 264 -37.13 9.70 50.48
N ASP A 265 -36.37 9.48 49.41
CA ASP A 265 -36.31 10.35 48.22
C ASP A 265 -37.66 10.39 47.46
N MET A 266 -38.48 9.35 47.59
CA MET A 266 -39.85 9.32 47.04
C MET A 266 -40.84 10.03 47.97
N LYS A 267 -40.79 9.81 49.28
CA LYS A 267 -41.67 10.48 50.26
C LYS A 267 -41.42 11.98 50.35
N SER A 268 -40.17 12.42 50.22
CA SER A 268 -39.81 13.85 50.22
C SER A 268 -40.25 14.60 48.96
N LYS A 269 -40.55 13.90 47.86
CA LYS A 269 -41.08 14.49 46.62
C LYS A 269 -42.62 14.57 46.55
N ILE A 270 -43.31 13.92 47.48
CA ILE A 270 -44.78 13.88 47.56
C ILE A 270 -45.32 14.89 48.58
N LYS A 271 -44.45 15.50 49.40
CA LYS A 271 -44.77 16.52 50.41
C LYS A 271 -44.56 17.93 49.87
#